data_AF-A0A235CJL0-F1
#
_entry.id   AF-A0A235CJL0-F1
#
_cell.length_a   1.000
_cell.length_b   1.000
_cell.length_c   1.000
_cell.angle_alpha   90.00
_cell.angle_beta   90.00
_cell.angle_gamma   90.00
#
_symmetry.space_group_name_H-M   'P 1'
#
loop_
_entity.id
_entity.type
_entity.pdbx_description
1 polymer ?
#
loop_
_entity_poly.entity_id
_entity_poly.type
_entity_poly.pdbx_seq_one_letter_code
_entity_poly.pdbx_strand_id
1 'polypeptide(L)' 'MKQLNVTFDTPICTPDVFAERVGISKCTVDRMVKDGRIPILPKKIQGERTLINLMALSQSALDLYQPPKPRGPRGRSKAA' A
#
# COMPACT_ATOMS: atom_id res chain seq x y z
N MET A 1 17.72 10.15 -4.04
CA MET A 1 16.66 9.60 -3.17
C MET A 1 15.35 10.28 -3.54
N LYS A 2 14.27 9.52 -3.79
CA LYS A 2 12.95 10.11 -4.05
C LYS A 2 12.32 10.44 -2.69
N GLN A 3 12.05 11.71 -2.45
CA GLN A 3 11.42 12.17 -1.21
C GLN A 3 9.96 12.49 -1.51
N LEU A 4 9.04 11.75 -0.87
CA LEU A 4 7.59 11.96 -1.00
C LEU A 4 7.06 12.33 0.38
N ASN A 5 6.50 13.54 0.51
CA ASN A 5 5.94 14.02 1.77
C ASN A 5 4.51 13.51 1.91
N VAL A 6 4.32 12.42 2.65
CA VAL A 6 2.99 11.88 2.98
C VAL A 6 2.60 12.34 4.37
N THR A 7 1.53 13.12 4.48
CA THR A 7 0.94 13.52 5.77
C THR A 7 -0.15 12.54 6.17
N PHE A 8 -0.02 11.95 7.36
CA PHE A 8 -1.03 11.08 7.94
C PHE A 8 -1.71 11.80 9.10
N ASP A 9 -3.03 11.83 9.12
CA ASP A 9 -3.79 12.23 10.31
C ASP A 9 -3.72 11.14 11.38
N THR A 10 -3.93 9.88 10.97
CA THR A 10 -3.68 8.70 11.82
C THR A 10 -2.79 7.71 11.07
N PRO A 11 -1.58 7.40 11.56
CA PRO A 11 -0.62 6.53 10.88
C PRO A 11 -0.97 5.03 11.00
N ILE A 12 -2.02 4.71 11.74
CA ILE A 12 -2.49 3.36 12.04
C ILE A 12 -3.99 3.25 11.80
N CYS A 13 -4.46 2.08 11.42
CA CYS A 13 -5.89 1.82 11.31
C CYS A 13 -6.22 0.36 11.61
N THR A 14 -7.48 0.07 11.89
CA THR A 14 -7.98 -1.31 12.03
C THR A 14 -8.22 -1.93 10.66
N PRO A 15 -8.25 -3.28 10.55
CA PRO A 15 -8.63 -3.96 9.31
C PRO A 15 -10.00 -3.55 8.78
N ASP A 16 -10.95 -3.27 9.67
CA ASP A 16 -12.30 -2.81 9.30
C ASP A 16 -12.26 -1.46 8.58
N VAL A 17 -11.57 -0.47 9.17
CA VAL A 17 -11.43 0.87 8.58
C VAL A 17 -10.61 0.81 7.29
N PHE A 18 -9.58 -0.05 7.24
CA PHE A 18 -8.79 -0.25 6.04
C PHE A 18 -9.62 -0.86 4.90
N ALA A 19 -10.41 -1.89 5.20
CA ALA A 19 -11.31 -2.54 4.27
C ALA A 19 -12.31 -1.54 3.66
N GLU A 20 -12.91 -0.71 4.51
CA GLU A 20 -13.84 0.35 4.09
C GLU A 20 -13.16 1.38 3.18
N ARG A 21 -11.98 1.89 3.57
CA ARG A 21 -11.24 2.91 2.81
C ARG A 21 -10.76 2.42 1.44
N VAL A 22 -10.35 1.15 1.36
CA VAL A 22 -9.81 0.56 0.12
C VAL A 22 -10.93 -0.02 -0.75
N GLY A 23 -12.13 -0.22 -0.21
CA GLY A 23 -13.26 -0.79 -0.94
C GLY A 23 -13.13 -2.30 -1.15
N ILE A 24 -12.49 -3.02 -0.22
CA ILE A 24 -12.32 -4.48 -0.27
C ILE A 24 -12.92 -5.13 0.96
N SER A 25 -13.25 -6.43 0.88
CA SER A 25 -13.85 -7.13 2.01
C SER A 25 -12.85 -7.26 3.18
N LYS A 26 -13.37 -7.19 4.42
CA LYS A 26 -12.57 -7.46 5.64
C LYS A 26 -11.88 -8.82 5.58
N CYS A 27 -12.56 -9.85 5.06
CA CYS A 27 -11.99 -11.19 4.90
C CYS A 27 -10.73 -11.17 4.01
N THR A 28 -10.77 -10.40 2.93
CA THR A 28 -9.62 -10.19 2.04
C THR A 28 -8.47 -9.51 2.80
N VAL A 29 -8.76 -8.47 3.58
CA VAL A 29 -7.75 -7.77 4.39
C VAL A 29 -7.12 -8.71 5.41
N ASP A 30 -7.92 -9.47 6.16
CA ASP A 30 -7.44 -10.42 7.15
C ASP A 30 -6.53 -11.50 6.52
N ARG A 31 -6.87 -11.96 5.30
CA ARG A 31 -6.02 -12.86 4.54
C ARG A 31 -4.70 -12.19 4.14
N MET A 32 -4.74 -10.98 3.62
CA MET A 32 -3.53 -10.24 3.23
C MET A 32 -2.61 -9.96 4.42
N VAL A 33 -3.17 -9.72 5.61
CA VAL A 33 -2.42 -9.59 6.86
C VAL A 33 -1.77 -10.92 7.25
N LYS A 34 -2.51 -12.03 7.20
CA LYS A 34 -1.96 -13.38 7.48
C LYS A 34 -0.86 -13.77 6.49
N ASP A 35 -1.02 -13.39 5.23
CA ASP A 35 -0.04 -13.63 4.17
C ASP A 35 1.18 -12.68 4.25
N GLY A 36 1.21 -11.74 5.21
CA GLY A 36 2.30 -10.78 5.39
C GLY A 36 2.38 -9.68 4.33
N ARG A 37 1.36 -9.53 3.49
CA ARG A 37 1.30 -8.51 2.42
C ARG A 37 0.98 -7.11 2.96
N ILE A 38 0.28 -7.04 4.09
CA ILE A 38 -0.03 -5.79 4.78
C ILE A 38 0.77 -5.75 6.07
N PRO A 39 1.61 -4.72 6.29
CA PRO A 39 2.36 -4.59 7.52
C PRO A 39 1.44 -4.23 8.68
N ILE A 40 1.60 -4.93 9.80
CA ILE A 40 0.87 -4.68 11.05
C ILE A 40 1.84 -4.23 12.15
N LEU A 41 1.31 -3.53 13.16
CA LEU A 41 2.06 -3.28 14.38
C LEU A 41 2.32 -4.61 15.11
N PRO A 42 3.51 -4.75 15.73
CA PRO A 42 3.84 -5.93 16.52
C PRO A 42 2.90 -6.02 17.72
N LYS A 43 2.25 -7.17 17.87
CA LYS A 43 1.40 -7.45 19.02
C LYS A 43 2.27 -7.78 20.22
N LYS A 44 2.05 -7.10 21.35
CA LYS A 44 2.79 -7.35 22.59
C LYS A 44 2.07 -8.36 23.49
N ILE A 45 0.75 -8.44 23.36
CA ILE A 45 -0.10 -9.27 24.23
C ILE A 45 -1.05 -10.10 23.36
N GLN A 46 -1.34 -11.33 23.80
CA GLN A 46 -2.34 -12.18 23.17
C GLN A 46 -3.73 -11.54 23.28
N GLY A 47 -4.46 -11.44 22.16
CA GLY A 47 -5.77 -10.78 22.09
C GLY A 47 -5.73 -9.30 21.70
N GLU A 48 -4.54 -8.72 21.53
CA GLU A 48 -4.41 -7.34 21.06
C GLU A 48 -4.99 -7.17 19.65
N ARG A 49 -5.69 -6.04 19.46
CA ARG A 49 -6.29 -5.70 18.17
C ARG A 49 -5.22 -5.60 17.11
N THR A 50 -5.50 -6.15 15.93
CA THR A 50 -4.63 -5.97 14.78
C THR A 50 -4.71 -4.52 14.34
N LEU A 51 -3.55 -3.86 14.23
CA LEU A 51 -3.43 -2.49 13.73
C LEU A 51 -2.52 -2.52 12.50
N ILE A 52 -3.02 -2.04 11.38
CA ILE A 52 -2.28 -1.92 10.12
C ILE A 52 -1.41 -0.67 10.20
N ASN A 53 -0.13 -0.82 9.85
CA ASN A 53 0.84 0.27 9.82
C ASN A 53 0.86 0.91 8.42
N LEU A 54 0.20 2.07 8.29
CA LEU A 54 0.08 2.77 7.00
C LEU A 54 1.40 3.40 6.54
N MET A 55 2.28 3.75 7.47
CA MET A 55 3.59 4.30 7.15
C MET A 55 4.48 3.25 6.48
N ALA A 56 4.54 2.05 7.08
CA ALA A 56 5.28 0.94 6.52
C ALA A 56 4.72 0.53 5.14
N LEU A 57 3.39 0.50 5.01
CA LEU A 57 2.73 0.20 3.73
C LEU A 57 3.11 1.21 2.65
N SER A 58 3.12 2.51 3.00
CA SER A 58 3.48 3.58 2.07
C SER A 58 4.95 3.51 1.65
N GLN A 59 5.84 3.17 2.58
CA GLN A 59 7.26 2.96 2.28
C GLN A 59 7.45 1.80 1.30
N SER A 60 6.82 0.65 1.56
CA SER A 60 6.89 -0.50 0.65
C SER A 60 6.29 -0.18 -0.73
N ALA A 61 5.24 0.62 -0.78
CA ALA A 61 4.66 1.06 -2.05
C ALA A 61 5.63 1.94 -2.85
N LEU A 62 6.40 2.80 -2.20
CA LEU A 62 7.43 3.63 -2.85
C LEU A 62 8.57 2.77 -3.41
N ASP A 63 8.98 1.73 -2.68
CA ASP A 63 10.05 0.83 -3.13
C ASP A 63 9.62 0.04 -4.38
N LEU A 64 8.35 -0.35 -4.44
CA LEU A 64 7.76 -1.05 -5.59
C LEU A 64 7.34 -0.12 -6.73
N TYR A 65 7.23 1.19 -6.48
CA TYR A 65 6.74 2.14 -7.47
C TYR A 65 7.70 2.29 -8.64
N GLN A 66 7.33 1.70 -9.77
CA GLN A 66 7.92 1.99 -11.08
C GLN A 66 7.14 3.14 -11.72
N PRO A 67 7.79 4.30 -11.99
CA PRO A 67 7.14 5.37 -12.72
C PRO A 67 6.71 4.86 -14.10
N PRO A 68 5.56 5.32 -14.63
CA PRO A 68 5.15 4.94 -15.97
C PRO A 68 6.27 5.27 -16.95
N LYS A 69 6.68 4.27 -17.77
CA LYS A 69 7.68 4.50 -18.81
C LYS A 69 7.16 5.63 -19.72
N PRO A 70 7.95 6.69 -19.97
CA PRO A 70 7.52 7.74 -20.88
C PRO A 70 7.16 7.08 -22.22
N ARG A 71 5.97 7.39 -22.74
CA ARG A 71 5.57 6.91 -24.07
C ARG A 71 6.61 7.48 -25.04
N GLY A 72 7.43 6.61 -25.61
CA GLY A 72 8.40 7.01 -26.61
C GLY A 72 7.71 7.75 -27.76
N PRO A 73 8.44 8.61 -28.50
CA PRO A 73 7.87 9.30 -29.64
C PRO A 73 7.23 8.26 -30.57
N ARG A 74 5.95 8.47 -30.94
CA ARG A 74 5.27 7.64 -31.93
C ARG A 74 6.13 7.68 -33.19
N GLY A 75 6.82 6.58 -33.49
CA GLY A 75 7.59 6.45 -34.71
C GLY A 75 6.68 6.78 -35.88
N ARG A 76 6.95 7.91 -36.56
CA ARG A 76 6.28 8.24 -37.81
C ARG A 76 6.78 7.21 -38.81
N SER A 77 6.02 6.12 -38.98
CA SER A 77 6.27 5.15 -40.04
C SER A 77 6.31 5.93 -41.34
N LYS A 78 7.49 5.99 -41.97
CA LYS A 78 7.62 6.58 -43.30
C LYS A 78 6.91 5.60 -44.24
N ALA A 79 5.75 6.00 -44.75
CA ALA A 79 5.13 5.34 -45.89
C ALA A 79 6.13 5.42 -47.06
N ALA A 80 6.52 4.24 -47.55
CA ALA A 80 7.25 4.07 -48.79
C ALA A 80 6.31 4.24 -49.99
#